data_AF-A0A9D8TSI9-F1
#
_entry.id   AF-A0A9D8TSI9-F1
#
_cell.length_a   1.000
_cell.length_b   1.000
_cell.length_c   1.000
_cell.angle_alpha   90.00
_cell.angle_beta   90.00
_cell.angle_gamma   90.00
#
_symmetry.space_group_name_H-M   'P 1'
#
loop_
_entity.id
_entity.type
_entity.pdbx_description
1 polymer ?
#
loop_
_entity_poly.entity_id
_entity_poly.type
_entity_poly.pdbx_seq_one_letter_code
_entity_poly.pdbx_strand_id
1 'polypeptide(L)'
;ENISIIANPNVGGSGGFARGMLEATKKEGEFTHVLLMDDDVEICPESVKRTVLLLSILKPEWKKAFIAGAMLNFDNQNLQMEDAGFMTKRGRFAPQKPVLGMDEVEGLVRNETFKPLEEMKKQGYASWWYCAIPVEEVERVGLPLPLFLRGDDAEYSLRAGAKIITMNSIGLWHMAFQVKYSAAVERYQVVRNVFAARFSTGFAPDSDFLFDMKNSIRLELKKFGYDNASLVLDGFEDFLKGPRFLSNPLRAQEAFKRANKAQEQMVDFSTLQARASDIPELQDFDVFSLSYQDIYFRRERMLPERIFDFASQNGQRFVKTRGEGYAVIPAEGWDYPASEIRGKRVLVLIDWFNQKGCIRTKDRERFDQISRRYERDMRYFKTHIFHLKSIWASAGMAFTTERFWEGYLRRAKALMEE
;
A
#
# COMPACT_ATOMS: atom_id res chain seq x y z
N GLU A 1 9.67 20.68 -28.35
CA GLU A 1 9.03 20.03 -29.51
C GLU A 1 8.68 18.55 -29.26
N ASN A 2 9.39 17.80 -28.40
CA ASN A 2 9.09 16.37 -28.11
C ASN A 2 8.30 16.11 -26.82
N ILE A 3 7.57 17.11 -26.30
CA ILE A 3 6.78 16.97 -25.06
C ILE A 3 5.32 17.26 -25.40
N SER A 4 4.44 16.31 -25.08
CA SER A 4 2.99 16.45 -25.22
C SER A 4 2.34 16.33 -23.84
N ILE A 5 1.55 17.33 -23.45
CA ILE A 5 0.78 17.32 -22.20
C ILE A 5 -0.63 16.87 -22.53
N ILE A 6 -1.06 15.76 -21.92
CA ILE A 6 -2.38 15.18 -22.14
C ILE A 6 -3.22 15.38 -20.88
N ALA A 7 -4.18 16.29 -20.94
CA ALA A 7 -5.05 16.58 -19.81
C ALA A 7 -5.88 15.34 -19.41
N ASN A 8 -5.96 15.08 -18.10
CA ASN A 8 -6.67 13.95 -17.54
C ASN A 8 -7.40 14.37 -16.24
N PRO A 9 -8.66 13.96 -16.02
CA PRO A 9 -9.30 14.15 -14.72
C PRO A 9 -8.54 13.38 -13.63
N ASN A 10 -8.62 13.84 -12.39
CA ASN A 10 -8.01 13.13 -11.27
C ASN A 10 -8.80 11.86 -10.92
N VAL A 11 -8.43 10.76 -11.58
CA VAL A 11 -8.96 9.41 -11.37
C VAL A 11 -7.96 8.50 -10.63
N GLY A 12 -6.97 9.10 -9.97
CA GLY A 12 -5.94 8.38 -9.24
C GLY A 12 -4.79 7.85 -10.12
N GLY A 13 -3.84 7.16 -9.48
CA GLY A 13 -2.60 6.69 -10.12
C GLY A 13 -2.87 5.74 -11.28
N SER A 14 -3.73 4.74 -11.08
CA SER A 14 -4.06 3.76 -12.14
C SER A 14 -4.67 4.42 -13.37
N GLY A 15 -5.45 5.48 -13.20
CA GLY A 15 -6.03 6.21 -14.32
C GLY A 15 -5.06 7.15 -15.03
N GLY A 16 -4.02 7.64 -14.34
CA GLY A 16 -2.89 8.33 -14.97
C GLY A 16 -2.08 7.37 -15.85
N PHE A 17 -1.67 6.23 -15.29
CA PHE A 17 -0.92 5.21 -16.03
C PHE A 17 -1.74 4.57 -17.16
N ALA A 18 -3.02 4.24 -16.92
CA ALA A 18 -3.92 3.75 -17.97
C ALA A 18 -4.05 4.75 -19.13
N ARG A 19 -4.07 6.06 -18.82
CA ARG A 19 -4.12 7.09 -19.85
C ARG A 19 -2.84 7.08 -20.70
N GLY A 20 -1.66 7.03 -20.07
CA GLY A 20 -0.39 6.93 -20.78
C GLY A 20 -0.30 5.69 -21.67
N MET A 21 -0.70 4.53 -21.14
CA MET A 21 -0.77 3.28 -21.90
C MET A 21 -1.73 3.36 -23.09
N LEU A 22 -2.94 3.90 -22.89
CA LEU A 22 -3.95 4.05 -23.94
C LEU A 22 -3.48 4.97 -25.09
N GLU A 23 -2.78 6.05 -24.77
CA GLU A 23 -2.26 6.96 -25.80
C GLU A 23 -1.12 6.31 -26.60
N ALA A 24 -0.36 5.39 -25.99
CA ALA A 24 0.64 4.62 -26.70
C ALA A 24 0.02 3.55 -27.63
N THR A 25 -1.01 2.83 -27.19
CA THR A 25 -1.68 1.80 -28.02
C THR A 25 -2.46 2.39 -29.19
N LYS A 26 -2.99 3.61 -29.05
CA LYS A 26 -3.67 4.33 -30.16
C LYS A 26 -2.76 4.72 -31.31
N LYS A 27 -1.46 4.82 -31.06
CA LYS A 27 -0.44 5.23 -32.03
C LYS A 27 0.29 3.99 -32.54
N GLU A 28 -0.46 3.16 -33.26
CA GLU A 28 0.01 1.85 -33.73
C GLU A 28 1.35 1.99 -34.50
N GLY A 29 2.36 1.25 -34.05
CA GLY A 29 3.69 1.25 -34.64
C GLY A 29 4.57 2.46 -34.32
N GLU A 30 4.08 3.49 -33.63
CA GLU A 30 4.88 4.68 -33.24
C GLU A 30 5.78 4.37 -32.04
N PHE A 31 5.29 3.59 -31.08
CA PHE A 31 6.00 3.24 -29.85
C PHE A 31 6.18 1.73 -29.70
N THR A 32 7.37 1.30 -29.26
CA THR A 32 7.65 -0.10 -28.95
C THR A 32 7.45 -0.44 -27.48
N HIS A 33 7.64 0.54 -26.59
CA HIS A 33 7.57 0.39 -25.14
C HIS A 33 6.96 1.65 -24.51
N VAL A 34 6.31 1.47 -23.37
CA VAL A 34 5.93 2.55 -22.44
C VAL A 34 6.85 2.49 -21.22
N LEU A 35 7.41 3.63 -20.82
CA LEU A 35 8.14 3.78 -19.56
C LEU A 35 7.24 4.54 -18.59
N LEU A 36 6.74 3.84 -17.58
CA LEU A 36 5.95 4.42 -16.50
C LEU A 36 6.87 4.99 -15.43
N MET A 37 6.57 6.21 -14.97
CA MET A 37 7.28 6.87 -13.89
C MET A 37 6.35 7.75 -13.05
N ASP A 38 6.71 7.93 -11.78
CA ASP A 38 6.07 8.90 -10.88
C ASP A 38 6.55 10.33 -11.15
N ASP A 39 5.79 11.32 -10.70
CA ASP A 39 6.09 12.75 -10.86
C ASP A 39 6.93 13.35 -9.71
N ASP A 40 7.02 12.65 -8.57
CA ASP A 40 7.75 13.06 -7.37
C ASP A 40 9.05 12.27 -7.15
N VAL A 41 9.78 12.04 -8.24
CA VAL A 41 11.06 11.30 -8.29
C VAL A 41 12.20 12.18 -8.77
N GLU A 42 13.41 11.85 -8.31
CA GLU A 42 14.65 12.33 -8.91
C GLU A 42 15.27 11.18 -9.73
N ILE A 43 15.59 11.43 -10.99
CA ILE A 43 16.13 10.40 -11.89
C ILE A 43 17.45 10.84 -12.52
N CYS A 44 18.41 9.92 -12.56
CA CYS A 44 19.58 10.07 -13.40
C CYS A 44 19.21 9.71 -14.86
N PRO A 45 19.39 10.62 -15.85
CA PRO A 45 19.09 10.33 -17.26
C PRO A 45 19.81 9.10 -17.82
N GLU A 46 20.91 8.69 -17.20
CA GLU A 46 21.64 7.48 -17.51
C GLU A 46 20.79 6.21 -17.31
N SER A 47 19.86 6.18 -16.35
CA SER A 47 18.95 5.04 -16.15
C SER A 47 18.03 4.82 -17.35
N VAL A 48 17.55 5.90 -17.97
CA VAL A 48 16.75 5.84 -19.21
C VAL A 48 17.61 5.36 -20.38
N LYS A 49 18.81 5.92 -20.55
CA LYS A 49 19.74 5.48 -21.62
C LYS A 49 20.09 4.00 -21.51
N ARG A 50 20.40 3.53 -20.31
CA ARG A 50 20.70 2.11 -20.04
C ARG A 50 19.50 1.21 -20.27
N THR A 51 18.29 1.68 -19.95
CA THR A 51 17.06 0.96 -20.27
C THR A 51 16.91 0.79 -21.78
N VAL A 52 17.10 1.85 -22.56
CA VAL A 52 17.04 1.78 -24.04
C VAL A 52 18.12 0.85 -24.60
N LEU A 53 19.35 0.94 -24.11
CA LEU A 53 20.44 0.06 -24.54
C LEU A 53 20.14 -1.41 -24.19
N LEU A 54 19.67 -1.69 -22.98
CA LEU A 54 19.27 -3.02 -22.55
C LEU A 54 18.18 -3.59 -23.46
N LEU A 55 17.13 -2.81 -23.75
CA LEU A 55 16.06 -3.19 -24.67
C LEU A 55 16.59 -3.54 -26.07
N SER A 56 17.61 -2.82 -26.57
CA SER A 56 18.19 -3.07 -27.90
C SER A 56 18.97 -4.39 -28.01
N ILE A 57 19.41 -4.96 -26.88
CA ILE A 57 20.22 -6.19 -26.82
C ILE A 57 19.48 -7.36 -26.13
N LEU A 58 18.19 -7.20 -25.80
CA LEU A 58 17.42 -8.25 -25.16
C LEU A 58 17.37 -9.50 -26.04
N LYS A 59 17.62 -10.65 -25.41
CA LYS A 59 17.44 -11.94 -26.08
C LYS A 59 15.95 -12.19 -26.37
N PRO A 60 15.61 -12.96 -27.42
CA PRO A 60 14.22 -13.19 -27.82
C PRO A 60 13.31 -13.67 -26.68
N GLU A 61 13.80 -14.52 -25.77
CA GLU A 61 13.04 -15.05 -24.64
C GLU A 61 12.68 -14.03 -23.54
N TRP A 62 13.29 -12.83 -23.61
CA TRP A 62 13.07 -11.69 -22.71
C TRP A 62 12.37 -10.51 -23.39
N LYS A 63 12.02 -10.59 -24.68
CA LYS A 63 11.39 -9.49 -25.43
C LYS A 63 10.09 -8.96 -24.82
N LYS A 64 9.39 -9.81 -24.06
CA LYS A 64 8.13 -9.49 -23.36
C LYS A 64 8.31 -9.16 -21.88
N ALA A 65 9.55 -9.09 -21.41
CA ALA A 65 9.84 -8.82 -20.01
C ALA A 65 9.63 -7.35 -19.67
N PHE A 66 9.26 -7.09 -18.43
CA PHE A 66 9.23 -5.75 -17.87
C PHE A 66 10.63 -5.42 -17.36
N ILE A 67 11.07 -4.18 -17.54
CA ILE A 67 12.29 -3.67 -16.89
C ILE A 67 11.85 -2.81 -15.72
N ALA A 68 12.18 -3.26 -14.51
CA ALA A 68 11.86 -2.57 -13.27
C ALA A 68 13.10 -1.80 -12.78
N GLY A 69 12.91 -0.53 -12.45
CA GLY A 69 13.95 0.30 -11.87
C GLY A 69 13.92 0.26 -10.35
N ALA A 70 15.10 0.25 -9.74
CA ALA A 70 15.24 0.32 -8.30
C ALA A 70 14.75 1.67 -7.75
N MET A 71 13.95 1.63 -6.69
CA MET A 71 13.66 2.76 -5.82
C MET A 71 14.78 2.89 -4.78
N LEU A 72 15.61 3.91 -4.95
CA LEU A 72 16.57 4.36 -3.95
C LEU A 72 15.88 5.35 -2.99
N ASN A 73 16.31 5.36 -1.73
CA ASN A 73 15.78 6.28 -0.73
C ASN A 73 16.28 7.71 -1.00
N PHE A 74 15.37 8.67 -1.15
CA PHE A 74 15.73 10.07 -1.40
C PHE A 74 16.56 10.69 -0.26
N ASP A 75 16.26 10.37 1.00
CA ASP A 75 16.95 10.93 2.17
C ASP A 75 18.29 10.25 2.44
N ASN A 76 18.41 8.97 2.07
CA ASN A 76 19.65 8.20 2.19
C ASN A 76 19.99 7.54 0.85
N GLN A 77 20.58 8.34 -0.04
CA GLN A 77 20.66 8.10 -1.48
C GLN A 77 21.43 6.85 -1.90
N ASN A 78 22.24 6.28 -1.03
CA ASN A 78 22.94 5.02 -1.28
C ASN A 78 22.07 3.79 -1.00
N LEU A 79 20.92 3.91 -0.31
CA LEU A 79 20.09 2.77 0.06
C LEU A 79 19.05 2.44 -1.00
N GLN A 80 19.14 1.23 -1.57
CA GLN A 80 18.07 0.64 -2.35
C GLN A 80 17.00 0.06 -1.43
N MET A 81 15.76 0.50 -1.63
CA MET A 81 14.60 0.07 -0.85
C MET A 81 13.88 -1.11 -1.51
N GLU A 82 13.64 -1.03 -2.82
CA GLU A 82 12.92 -2.05 -3.59
C GLU A 82 13.22 -1.90 -5.09
N ASP A 83 13.37 -3.00 -5.83
CA ASP A 83 13.49 -3.00 -7.30
C ASP A 83 12.49 -3.94 -7.97
N ALA A 84 12.11 -5.01 -7.28
CA ALA A 84 10.93 -5.82 -7.54
C ALA A 84 10.25 -6.19 -6.21
N GLY A 85 8.93 -6.27 -6.25
CA GLY A 85 8.11 -6.68 -5.12
C GLY A 85 7.51 -8.07 -5.33
N PHE A 86 6.89 -8.61 -4.29
CA PHE A 86 6.06 -9.80 -4.39
C PHE A 86 4.92 -9.80 -3.35
N MET A 87 3.85 -10.54 -3.65
CA MET A 87 2.79 -10.80 -2.69
C MET A 87 3.16 -11.99 -1.81
N THR A 88 3.26 -11.73 -0.50
CA THR A 88 3.52 -12.77 0.50
C THR A 88 2.28 -13.66 0.69
N LYS A 89 2.49 -14.93 1.11
CA LYS A 89 1.40 -15.85 1.48
C LYS A 89 0.44 -15.28 2.53
N ARG A 90 0.90 -14.32 3.33
CA ARG A 90 0.10 -13.63 4.35
C ARG A 90 -0.67 -12.42 3.81
N GLY A 91 -0.70 -12.18 2.50
CA GLY A 91 -1.51 -11.11 1.89
C GLY A 91 -0.87 -9.73 1.90
N ARG A 92 0.45 -9.63 2.06
CA ARG A 92 1.19 -8.35 2.12
C ARG A 92 2.10 -8.14 0.93
N PHE A 93 2.20 -6.89 0.49
CA PHE A 93 3.26 -6.38 -0.38
C PHE A 93 4.59 -6.43 0.37
N ALA A 94 5.63 -6.95 -0.26
CA ALA A 94 6.98 -7.01 0.30
C ALA A 94 8.02 -6.90 -0.82
N PRO A 95 9.17 -6.28 -0.56
CA PRO A 95 10.27 -6.27 -1.51
C PRO A 95 10.85 -7.68 -1.65
N GLN A 96 11.28 -8.06 -2.86
CA GLN A 96 11.95 -9.34 -3.08
C GLN A 96 13.35 -9.36 -2.45
N LYS A 97 14.05 -8.22 -2.52
CA LYS A 97 15.39 -8.02 -1.99
C LYS A 97 15.32 -7.29 -0.64
N PRO A 98 16.26 -7.54 0.29
CA PRO A 98 16.40 -6.69 1.47
C PRO A 98 16.86 -5.28 1.06
N VAL A 99 16.86 -4.34 2.00
CA VAL A 99 17.53 -3.04 1.80
C VAL A 99 19.02 -3.28 1.56
N LEU A 100 19.59 -2.64 0.54
CA LEU A 100 20.99 -2.79 0.12
C LEU A 100 21.69 -1.43 0.04
N GLY A 101 22.93 -1.36 0.52
CA GLY A 101 23.82 -0.22 0.28
C GLY A 101 24.47 -0.34 -1.10
N MET A 102 24.14 0.59 -2.00
CA MET A 102 24.56 0.59 -3.40
C MET A 102 25.90 1.30 -3.66
N ASP A 103 26.50 1.82 -2.59
CA ASP A 103 27.87 2.35 -2.52
C ASP A 103 28.91 1.29 -2.10
N GLU A 104 28.45 0.08 -1.73
CA GLU A 104 29.30 -1.03 -1.31
C GLU A 104 29.37 -2.12 -2.39
N VAL A 105 30.58 -2.65 -2.64
CA VAL A 105 30.79 -3.75 -3.60
C VAL A 105 29.93 -4.97 -3.25
N GLU A 106 29.78 -5.28 -1.96
CA GLU A 106 28.92 -6.38 -1.50
C GLU A 106 27.45 -6.14 -1.89
N GLY A 107 26.92 -4.94 -1.66
CA GLY A 107 25.54 -4.60 -2.01
C GLY A 107 25.30 -4.69 -3.52
N LEU A 108 26.23 -4.15 -4.32
CA LEU A 108 26.17 -4.22 -5.79
C LEU A 108 26.17 -5.67 -6.31
N VAL A 109 27.06 -6.52 -5.81
CA VAL A 109 27.16 -7.93 -6.20
C VAL A 109 25.93 -8.70 -5.73
N ARG A 110 25.48 -8.46 -4.49
CA ARG A 110 24.28 -9.09 -3.94
C ARG A 110 23.03 -8.73 -4.72
N ASN A 111 22.91 -7.48 -5.19
CA ASN A 111 21.75 -7.05 -5.98
C ASN A 111 21.62 -7.82 -7.30
N GLU A 112 22.73 -8.03 -8.00
CA GLU A 112 22.78 -8.73 -9.30
C GLU A 112 22.68 -10.26 -9.16
N THR A 113 23.28 -10.81 -8.11
CA THR A 113 23.34 -12.25 -7.90
C THR A 113 22.17 -12.80 -7.08
N PHE A 114 21.28 -11.93 -6.59
CA PHE A 114 20.11 -12.33 -5.82
C PHE A 114 19.24 -13.30 -6.62
N LYS A 115 18.90 -14.44 -6.01
CA LYS A 115 18.00 -15.44 -6.59
C LYS A 115 16.70 -15.45 -5.78
N PRO A 116 15.61 -14.85 -6.29
CA PRO A 116 14.33 -14.88 -5.61
C PRO A 116 13.87 -16.33 -5.39
N LEU A 117 13.22 -16.57 -4.26
CA LEU A 117 12.56 -17.85 -3.99
C LEU A 117 11.43 -18.08 -4.99
N GLU A 118 11.07 -19.34 -5.24
CA GLU A 118 9.99 -19.67 -6.19
C GLU A 118 8.65 -19.02 -5.82
N GLU A 119 8.37 -18.84 -4.53
CA GLU A 119 7.17 -18.11 -4.08
C GLU A 119 7.22 -16.62 -4.41
N MET A 120 8.41 -16.00 -4.38
CA MET A 120 8.60 -14.60 -4.76
C MET A 120 8.41 -14.42 -6.26
N LYS A 121 8.90 -15.37 -7.08
CA LYS A 121 8.73 -15.33 -8.54
C LYS A 121 7.27 -15.51 -8.96
N LYS A 122 6.56 -16.46 -8.35
CA LYS A 122 5.15 -16.76 -8.69
C LYS A 122 4.20 -15.59 -8.53
N GLN A 123 4.47 -14.73 -7.54
CA GLN A 123 3.63 -13.57 -7.23
C GLN A 123 4.46 -12.29 -7.23
N GLY A 124 5.48 -12.24 -8.09
CA GLY A 124 6.38 -11.10 -8.24
C GLY A 124 5.77 -10.01 -9.12
N TYR A 125 6.09 -8.75 -8.81
CA TYR A 125 5.61 -7.60 -9.57
C TYR A 125 6.68 -6.52 -9.71
N ALA A 126 6.53 -5.71 -10.76
CA ALA A 126 7.31 -4.51 -11.00
C ALA A 126 6.46 -3.29 -10.66
N SER A 127 7.01 -2.39 -9.86
CA SER A 127 6.31 -1.19 -9.43
C SER A 127 6.45 -0.07 -10.45
N TRP A 128 5.48 0.85 -10.48
CA TRP A 128 5.34 1.82 -11.57
C TRP A 128 6.04 3.16 -11.38
N TRP A 129 6.80 3.34 -10.29
CA TRP A 129 7.74 4.46 -10.17
C TRP A 129 8.79 4.45 -11.28
N TYR A 130 9.18 3.26 -11.76
CA TYR A 130 10.01 3.06 -12.95
C TYR A 130 9.76 1.68 -13.55
N CYS A 131 8.94 1.59 -14.59
CA CYS A 131 8.64 0.32 -15.26
C CYS A 131 8.54 0.48 -16.78
N ALA A 132 9.46 -0.14 -17.51
CA ALA A 132 9.36 -0.23 -18.97
C ALA A 132 8.57 -1.49 -19.36
N ILE A 133 7.48 -1.31 -20.11
CA ILE A 133 6.56 -2.37 -20.54
C ILE A 133 6.46 -2.33 -22.07
N PRO A 134 6.62 -3.47 -22.78
CA PRO A 134 6.39 -3.53 -24.22
C PRO A 134 4.93 -3.16 -24.57
N VAL A 135 4.71 -2.36 -25.61
CA VAL A 135 3.35 -1.99 -26.05
C VAL A 135 2.54 -3.23 -26.44
N GLU A 136 3.18 -4.22 -27.06
CA GLU A 136 2.57 -5.53 -27.37
C GLU A 136 1.99 -6.22 -26.13
N GLU A 137 2.63 -6.06 -24.97
CA GLU A 137 2.13 -6.61 -23.71
C GLU A 137 0.97 -5.79 -23.15
N VAL A 138 0.95 -4.46 -23.38
CA VAL A 138 -0.22 -3.62 -23.05
C VAL A 138 -1.44 -4.03 -23.87
N GLU A 139 -1.28 -4.24 -25.17
CA GLU A 139 -2.34 -4.69 -26.08
C GLU A 139 -2.84 -6.10 -25.71
N ARG A 140 -1.93 -7.01 -25.36
CA ARG A 140 -2.25 -8.39 -24.97
C ARG A 140 -2.98 -8.47 -23.63
N VAL A 141 -2.50 -7.74 -22.63
CA VAL A 141 -2.97 -7.84 -21.25
C VAL A 141 -4.18 -6.96 -21.01
N GLY A 142 -4.29 -5.84 -21.73
CA GLY A 142 -5.24 -4.77 -21.47
C GLY A 142 -4.82 -3.90 -20.29
N LEU A 143 -5.50 -2.77 -20.12
CA LEU A 143 -5.20 -1.71 -19.15
C LEU A 143 -5.36 -2.17 -17.67
N PRO A 144 -4.82 -1.42 -16.68
CA PRO A 144 -5.01 -1.74 -15.26
C PRO A 144 -6.46 -1.70 -14.82
N LEU A 145 -6.73 -2.31 -13.66
CA LEU A 145 -8.00 -2.10 -12.96
C LEU A 145 -8.15 -0.63 -12.54
N PRO A 146 -9.38 -0.09 -12.47
CA PRO A 146 -9.66 1.28 -12.05
C PRO A 146 -9.55 1.45 -10.53
N LEU A 147 -8.38 1.12 -9.99
CA LEU A 147 -8.03 1.39 -8.60
C LEU A 147 -7.61 2.87 -8.50
N PHE A 148 -7.93 3.52 -7.39
CA PHE A 148 -7.55 4.94 -7.25
C PHE A 148 -6.06 5.09 -6.89
N LEU A 149 -5.54 4.23 -6.03
CA LEU A 149 -4.15 4.22 -5.60
C LEU A 149 -3.83 2.85 -4.97
N ARG A 150 -2.59 2.36 -5.15
CA ARG A 150 -2.01 1.10 -4.64
C ARG A 150 -2.55 -0.19 -5.26
N GLY A 151 -1.61 -1.06 -5.65
CA GLY A 151 -1.84 -2.47 -5.99
C GLY A 151 -2.22 -2.72 -7.45
N ASP A 152 -2.31 -1.66 -8.26
CA ASP A 152 -2.49 -1.69 -9.69
C ASP A 152 -1.27 -2.23 -10.44
N ASP A 153 -0.07 -1.78 -10.06
CA ASP A 153 1.20 -2.30 -10.53
C ASP A 153 1.37 -3.82 -10.28
N ALA A 154 1.05 -4.24 -9.06
CA ALA A 154 1.10 -5.64 -8.64
C ALA A 154 0.05 -6.49 -9.36
N GLU A 155 -1.19 -6.01 -9.43
CA GLU A 155 -2.26 -6.68 -10.16
C GLU A 155 -1.89 -6.87 -11.62
N TYR A 156 -1.43 -5.80 -12.27
CA TYR A 156 -1.08 -5.80 -13.68
C TYR A 156 0.06 -6.77 -13.99
N SER A 157 1.13 -6.73 -13.19
CA SER A 157 2.28 -7.62 -13.36
C SER A 157 1.91 -9.09 -13.23
N LEU A 158 1.09 -9.44 -12.22
CA LEU A 158 0.64 -10.82 -12.01
C LEU A 158 -0.33 -11.28 -13.09
N ARG A 159 -1.27 -10.42 -13.51
CA ARG A 159 -2.19 -10.71 -14.62
C ARG A 159 -1.46 -10.88 -15.95
N ALA A 160 -0.40 -10.10 -16.17
CA ALA A 160 0.47 -10.24 -17.33
C ALA A 160 1.29 -11.54 -17.31
N GLY A 161 1.52 -12.14 -16.13
CA GLY A 161 2.51 -13.20 -15.98
C GLY A 161 3.92 -12.68 -16.28
N ALA A 162 4.20 -11.43 -15.88
CA ALA A 162 5.37 -10.70 -16.31
C ALA A 162 6.68 -11.39 -15.87
N LYS A 163 7.60 -11.55 -16.82
CA LYS A 163 9.02 -11.73 -16.47
C LYS A 163 9.57 -10.36 -16.12
N ILE A 164 10.29 -10.25 -15.01
CA ILE A 164 10.80 -8.96 -14.52
C ILE A 164 12.33 -9.00 -14.59
N ILE A 165 12.90 -7.99 -15.21
CA ILE A 165 14.34 -7.73 -15.24
C ILE A 165 14.62 -6.57 -14.30
N THR A 166 15.52 -6.80 -13.34
CA THR A 166 16.11 -5.77 -12.48
C THR A 166 17.60 -5.72 -12.78
N MET A 167 18.22 -4.53 -12.76
CA MET A 167 19.66 -4.36 -13.00
C MET A 167 20.18 -3.16 -12.22
N ASN A 168 21.41 -3.26 -11.71
CA ASN A 168 22.16 -2.13 -11.17
C ASN A 168 22.17 -0.97 -12.17
N SER A 169 22.23 0.25 -11.66
CA SER A 169 22.23 1.51 -12.44
C SER A 169 20.91 1.86 -13.15
N ILE A 170 19.89 1.01 -13.11
CA ILE A 170 18.53 1.39 -13.51
C ILE A 170 17.71 1.61 -12.25
N GLY A 171 17.41 2.87 -11.97
CA GLY A 171 16.63 3.25 -10.80
C GLY A 171 16.45 4.76 -10.71
N LEU A 172 15.84 5.17 -9.62
CA LEU A 172 15.57 6.56 -9.29
C LEU A 172 15.57 6.74 -7.77
N TRP A 173 15.57 7.98 -7.32
CA TRP A 173 15.36 8.32 -5.92
C TRP A 173 13.92 8.76 -5.70
N HIS A 174 13.32 8.24 -4.64
CA HIS A 174 11.97 8.55 -4.25
C HIS A 174 11.88 8.58 -2.72
N MET A 175 10.96 9.38 -2.19
CA MET A 175 10.71 9.45 -0.75
C MET A 175 10.43 8.06 -0.15
N ALA A 176 11.05 7.76 1.00
CA ALA A 176 10.95 6.46 1.63
C ALA A 176 9.52 6.13 2.09
N PHE A 177 9.16 4.84 2.06
CA PHE A 177 7.82 4.38 2.45
C PHE A 177 7.45 4.75 3.89
N GLN A 178 8.43 4.80 4.81
CA GLN A 178 8.20 5.16 6.21
C GLN A 178 7.70 6.61 6.36
N VAL A 179 8.19 7.52 5.52
CA VAL A 179 7.80 8.94 5.55
C VAL A 179 6.40 9.15 4.96
N LYS A 180 5.99 8.29 4.01
CA LYS A 180 4.69 8.36 3.32
C LYS A 180 3.56 7.55 3.98
N TYR A 181 3.72 7.04 5.21
CA TYR A 181 2.68 6.20 5.81
C TYR A 181 1.33 6.94 5.91
N SER A 182 0.28 6.31 5.40
CA SER A 182 -1.08 6.81 5.47
C SER A 182 -2.03 5.66 5.79
N ALA A 183 -2.81 5.81 6.87
CA ALA A 183 -3.82 4.80 7.21
C ALA A 183 -4.95 4.77 6.16
N ALA A 184 -5.26 5.90 5.52
CA ALA A 184 -6.20 5.92 4.39
C ALA A 184 -5.73 5.05 3.22
N VAL A 185 -4.42 4.96 2.99
CA VAL A 185 -3.84 4.07 1.96
C VAL A 185 -3.77 2.64 2.47
N GLU A 186 -3.07 2.41 3.59
CA GLU A 186 -2.69 1.09 4.06
C GLU A 186 -3.80 0.32 4.78
N ARG A 187 -4.83 1.01 5.30
CA ARG A 187 -5.98 0.39 5.97
C ARG A 187 -7.22 0.38 5.09
N TYR A 188 -7.49 1.43 4.33
CA TYR A 188 -8.67 1.51 3.46
C TYR A 188 -8.38 1.03 2.02
N GLN A 189 -7.47 1.68 1.28
CA GLN A 189 -7.25 1.38 -0.15
C GLN A 189 -6.75 -0.05 -0.37
N VAL A 190 -5.68 -0.44 0.34
CA VAL A 190 -5.07 -1.77 0.19
C VAL A 190 -6.10 -2.87 0.40
N VAL A 191 -6.89 -2.80 1.47
CA VAL A 191 -7.91 -3.81 1.79
C VAL A 191 -8.96 -3.90 0.68
N ARG A 192 -9.53 -2.77 0.25
CA ARG A 192 -10.50 -2.77 -0.85
C ARG A 192 -9.90 -3.35 -2.13
N ASN A 193 -8.69 -2.92 -2.48
CA ASN A 193 -8.07 -3.19 -3.77
C ASN A 193 -7.63 -4.64 -3.90
N VAL A 194 -7.05 -5.26 -2.86
CA VAL A 194 -6.62 -6.66 -2.94
C VAL A 194 -7.81 -7.60 -3.10
N PHE A 195 -8.95 -7.33 -2.45
CA PHE A 195 -10.17 -8.11 -2.66
C PHE A 195 -10.78 -7.87 -4.04
N ALA A 196 -10.85 -6.61 -4.49
CA ALA A 196 -11.32 -6.26 -5.83
C ALA A 196 -10.47 -6.94 -6.91
N ALA A 197 -9.14 -6.86 -6.82
CA ALA A 197 -8.20 -7.49 -7.74
C ALA A 197 -8.33 -9.02 -7.71
N ARG A 198 -8.35 -9.63 -6.51
CA ARG A 198 -8.49 -11.09 -6.35
C ARG A 198 -9.75 -11.62 -7.03
N PHE A 199 -10.87 -10.90 -6.88
CA PHE A 199 -12.16 -11.32 -7.40
C PHE A 199 -12.37 -10.92 -8.87
N SER A 200 -11.63 -9.92 -9.37
CA SER A 200 -11.72 -9.46 -10.77
C SER A 200 -10.82 -10.27 -11.70
N THR A 201 -9.58 -10.53 -11.30
CA THR A 201 -8.53 -11.07 -12.20
C THR A 201 -7.80 -12.28 -11.63
N GLY A 202 -8.17 -12.73 -10.44
CA GLY A 202 -7.50 -13.85 -9.77
C GLY A 202 -6.18 -13.47 -9.11
N PHE A 203 -5.89 -12.17 -8.95
CA PHE A 203 -4.67 -11.62 -8.33
C PHE A 203 -4.20 -12.40 -7.10
N ALA A 204 -2.90 -12.70 -7.07
CA ALA A 204 -2.17 -13.30 -5.94
C ALA A 204 -2.88 -14.53 -5.30
N PRO A 205 -3.00 -15.65 -6.04
CA PRO A 205 -3.79 -16.80 -5.60
C PRO A 205 -3.31 -17.51 -4.34
N ASP A 206 -2.03 -17.40 -4.01
CA ASP A 206 -1.41 -18.05 -2.87
C ASP A 206 -1.43 -17.18 -1.61
N SER A 207 -2.10 -16.02 -1.66
CA SER A 207 -2.12 -15.01 -0.61
C SER A 207 -3.42 -15.02 0.20
N ASP A 208 -3.31 -15.00 1.53
CA ASP A 208 -4.46 -14.95 2.44
C ASP A 208 -4.80 -13.51 2.86
N PHE A 209 -5.60 -12.83 2.03
CA PHE A 209 -6.06 -11.46 2.31
C PHE A 209 -7.02 -11.36 3.50
N LEU A 210 -7.77 -12.42 3.82
CA LEU A 210 -8.62 -12.44 5.00
C LEU A 210 -7.80 -12.48 6.29
N PHE A 211 -6.70 -13.24 6.28
CA PHE A 211 -5.74 -13.26 7.37
C PHE A 211 -5.08 -11.90 7.57
N ASP A 212 -4.62 -11.23 6.51
CA ASP A 212 -4.03 -9.90 6.64
C ASP A 212 -5.04 -8.90 7.19
N MET A 213 -6.23 -8.80 6.58
CA MET A 213 -7.29 -7.88 7.02
C MET A 213 -7.63 -8.08 8.50
N LYS A 214 -7.83 -9.33 8.93
CA LYS A 214 -8.11 -9.67 10.34
C LYS A 214 -6.96 -9.27 11.26
N ASN A 215 -5.72 -9.46 10.85
CA ASN A 215 -4.56 -9.06 11.65
C ASN A 215 -4.38 -7.55 11.69
N SER A 216 -4.65 -6.84 10.60
CA SER A 216 -4.63 -5.38 10.53
C SER A 216 -5.66 -4.78 11.49
N ILE A 217 -6.91 -5.29 11.50
CA ILE A 217 -7.93 -4.88 12.48
C ILE A 217 -7.44 -5.15 13.91
N ARG A 218 -6.96 -6.37 14.19
CA ARG A 218 -6.49 -6.75 15.53
C ARG A 218 -5.31 -5.91 16.00
N LEU A 219 -4.40 -5.58 15.10
CA LEU A 219 -3.23 -4.75 15.39
C LEU A 219 -3.67 -3.35 15.81
N GLU A 220 -4.53 -2.71 15.02
CA GLU A 220 -5.06 -1.39 15.34
C GLU A 220 -5.86 -1.41 16.65
N LEU A 221 -6.74 -2.39 16.86
CA LEU A 221 -7.49 -2.51 18.11
C LEU A 221 -6.59 -2.64 19.34
N LYS A 222 -5.49 -3.42 19.25
CA LYS A 222 -4.51 -3.57 20.33
C LYS A 222 -3.75 -2.27 20.63
N LYS A 223 -3.56 -1.43 19.62
CA LYS A 223 -2.94 -0.10 19.69
C LYS A 223 -3.97 1.04 19.88
N PHE A 224 -5.20 0.73 20.28
CA PHE A 224 -6.31 1.69 20.44
C PHE A 224 -6.59 2.54 19.18
N GLY A 225 -6.17 2.10 18.00
CA GLY A 225 -6.34 2.78 16.72
C GLY A 225 -7.71 2.51 16.11
N TYR A 226 -8.78 2.84 16.83
CA TYR A 226 -10.15 2.48 16.43
C TYR A 226 -10.58 3.11 15.09
N ASP A 227 -10.12 4.33 14.79
CA ASP A 227 -10.38 5.00 13.52
C ASP A 227 -9.71 4.24 12.37
N ASN A 228 -8.45 3.85 12.54
CA ASN A 228 -7.71 3.04 11.56
C ASN A 228 -8.29 1.64 11.39
N ALA A 229 -8.77 1.01 12.47
CA ALA A 229 -9.49 -0.27 12.39
C ALA A 229 -10.83 -0.13 11.64
N SER A 230 -11.51 1.00 11.81
CA SER A 230 -12.75 1.31 11.08
C SER A 230 -12.48 1.52 9.59
N LEU A 231 -11.35 2.16 9.22
CA LEU A 231 -10.93 2.29 7.83
C LEU A 231 -10.73 0.94 7.12
N VAL A 232 -10.23 -0.09 7.83
CA VAL A 232 -10.16 -1.46 7.28
C VAL A 232 -11.55 -1.98 6.90
N LEU A 233 -12.52 -1.80 7.80
CA LEU A 233 -13.89 -2.24 7.56
C LEU A 233 -14.57 -1.42 6.46
N ASP A 234 -14.35 -0.11 6.42
CA ASP A 234 -14.82 0.76 5.34
C ASP A 234 -14.31 0.28 3.97
N GLY A 235 -13.03 -0.08 3.86
CA GLY A 235 -12.44 -0.58 2.62
C GLY A 235 -13.04 -1.93 2.22
N PHE A 236 -13.24 -2.82 3.18
CA PHE A 236 -13.87 -4.12 2.94
C PHE A 236 -15.34 -3.97 2.52
N GLU A 237 -16.12 -3.14 3.20
CA GLU A 237 -17.51 -2.85 2.87
C GLU A 237 -17.68 -2.21 1.49
N ASP A 238 -16.78 -1.31 1.09
CA ASP A 238 -16.79 -0.74 -0.26
C ASP A 238 -16.51 -1.80 -1.34
N PHE A 239 -15.69 -2.81 -1.05
CA PHE A 239 -15.57 -4.00 -1.90
C PHE A 239 -16.88 -4.82 -1.93
N LEU A 240 -17.57 -4.99 -0.80
CA LEU A 240 -18.83 -5.73 -0.71
C LEU A 240 -19.97 -5.07 -1.49
N LYS A 241 -19.92 -3.75 -1.75
CA LYS A 241 -20.85 -3.03 -2.63
C LYS A 241 -20.75 -3.45 -4.10
N GLY A 242 -19.67 -4.14 -4.49
CA GLY A 242 -19.48 -4.68 -5.83
C GLY A 242 -18.83 -3.70 -6.82
N PRO A 243 -18.57 -4.15 -8.06
CA PRO A 243 -17.75 -3.43 -9.04
C PRO A 243 -18.33 -2.10 -9.50
N ARG A 244 -19.65 -1.90 -9.35
CA ARG A 244 -20.27 -0.59 -9.65
C ARG A 244 -19.66 0.54 -8.84
N PHE A 245 -19.14 0.24 -7.65
CA PHE A 245 -18.42 1.18 -6.82
C PHE A 245 -17.17 1.73 -7.52
N LEU A 246 -16.31 0.86 -8.07
CA LEU A 246 -15.08 1.26 -8.76
C LEU A 246 -15.32 1.77 -10.19
N SER A 247 -16.41 1.35 -10.85
CA SER A 247 -16.74 1.83 -12.20
C SER A 247 -17.18 3.31 -12.25
N ASN A 248 -17.41 3.93 -11.08
CA ASN A 248 -17.76 5.34 -10.93
C ASN A 248 -16.53 6.14 -10.47
N PRO A 249 -15.99 7.04 -11.32
CA PRO A 249 -14.78 7.78 -11.02
C PRO A 249 -14.88 8.72 -9.81
N LEU A 250 -16.04 9.34 -9.59
CA LEU A 250 -16.25 10.20 -8.43
C LEU A 250 -16.21 9.40 -7.12
N ARG A 251 -16.86 8.23 -7.09
CA ARG A 251 -16.95 7.43 -5.86
C ARG A 251 -15.60 6.97 -5.36
N ALA A 252 -14.71 6.53 -6.26
CA ALA A 252 -13.37 6.10 -5.87
C ALA A 252 -12.55 7.26 -5.27
N GLN A 253 -12.64 8.45 -5.86
CA GLN A 253 -11.97 9.66 -5.38
C GLN A 253 -12.59 10.17 -4.05
N GLU A 254 -13.90 10.27 -3.97
CA GLU A 254 -14.65 10.68 -2.78
C GLU A 254 -14.35 9.77 -1.60
N ALA A 255 -14.31 8.45 -1.83
CA ALA A 255 -14.02 7.50 -0.77
C ALA A 255 -12.57 7.61 -0.28
N PHE A 256 -11.62 7.91 -1.18
CA PHE A 256 -10.25 8.22 -0.77
C PHE A 256 -10.16 9.52 0.04
N LYS A 257 -10.85 10.59 -0.39
CA LYS A 257 -10.93 11.85 0.37
C LYS A 257 -11.58 11.65 1.74
N ARG A 258 -12.65 10.85 1.81
CA ARG A 258 -13.34 10.47 3.05
C ARG A 258 -12.41 9.70 3.97
N ALA A 259 -11.68 8.70 3.46
CA ALA A 259 -10.70 7.95 4.23
C ALA A 259 -9.56 8.84 4.76
N ASN A 260 -9.07 9.79 3.95
CA ASN A 260 -8.03 10.73 4.40
C ASN A 260 -8.50 11.70 5.48
N LYS A 261 -9.79 12.07 5.48
CA LYS A 261 -10.39 12.88 6.54
C LYS A 261 -10.67 12.06 7.80
N ALA A 262 -11.06 10.80 7.63
CA ALA A 262 -11.43 9.91 8.73
C ALA A 262 -10.22 9.25 9.41
N GLN A 263 -9.07 9.16 8.73
CA GLN A 263 -7.85 8.69 9.37
C GLN A 263 -7.48 9.59 10.54
N GLU A 264 -6.83 9.00 11.54
CA GLU A 264 -6.33 9.73 12.69
C GLU A 264 -5.36 10.84 12.24
N GLN A 265 -5.63 12.07 12.67
CA GLN A 265 -4.83 13.23 12.31
C GLN A 265 -3.73 13.43 13.35
N MET A 266 -2.49 13.45 12.89
CA MET A 266 -1.35 13.79 13.72
C MET A 266 -1.13 15.30 13.73
N VAL A 267 -0.69 15.82 14.87
CA VAL A 267 -0.36 17.23 15.08
C VAL A 267 1.12 17.40 15.34
N ASP A 268 1.66 18.61 15.16
CA ASP A 268 3.04 18.93 15.51
C ASP A 268 3.31 18.71 17.01
N PHE A 269 4.58 18.58 17.38
CA PHE A 269 4.99 18.32 18.76
C PHE A 269 4.52 19.37 19.77
N SER A 270 4.46 20.66 19.40
CA SER A 270 4.00 21.70 20.33
C SER A 270 2.53 21.52 20.65
N THR A 271 1.71 21.29 19.62
CA THR A 271 0.28 20.98 19.78
C THR A 271 0.06 19.65 20.52
N LEU A 272 0.89 18.63 20.26
CA LEU A 272 0.84 17.35 20.95
C LEU A 272 1.10 17.51 22.45
N GLN A 273 2.15 18.25 22.82
CA GLN A 273 2.52 18.50 24.21
C GLN A 273 1.40 19.23 24.95
N ALA A 274 0.82 20.27 24.34
CA ALA A 274 -0.30 21.01 24.92
C ALA A 274 -1.50 20.08 25.20
N ARG A 275 -1.86 19.20 24.25
CA ARG A 275 -2.94 18.22 24.45
C ARG A 275 -2.62 17.18 25.51
N ALA A 276 -1.35 16.79 25.64
CA ALA A 276 -0.91 15.83 26.65
C ALA A 276 -1.07 16.40 28.07
N SER A 277 -0.81 17.69 28.27
CA SER A 277 -0.97 18.37 29.56
C SER A 277 -2.40 18.34 30.11
N ASP A 278 -3.41 18.24 29.25
CA ASP A 278 -4.82 18.14 29.65
C ASP A 278 -5.24 16.72 30.08
N ILE A 279 -4.37 15.71 29.88
CA ILE A 279 -4.67 14.30 30.16
C ILE A 279 -4.02 13.89 31.49
N PRO A 280 -4.80 13.41 32.48
CA PRO A 280 -4.25 13.02 33.79
C PRO A 280 -3.16 11.96 33.74
N GLU A 281 -3.23 11.03 32.79
CA GLU A 281 -2.22 9.98 32.60
C GLU A 281 -0.90 10.47 31.98
N LEU A 282 -0.82 11.71 31.49
CA LEU A 282 0.32 12.24 30.72
C LEU A 282 0.97 13.46 31.40
N GLN A 283 0.78 13.65 32.71
CA GLN A 283 1.32 14.81 33.43
C GLN A 283 2.85 14.87 33.45
N ASP A 284 3.52 13.72 33.38
CA ASP A 284 4.97 13.56 33.32
C ASP A 284 5.50 13.35 31.88
N PHE A 285 4.64 13.44 30.86
CA PHE A 285 5.04 13.29 29.47
C PHE A 285 5.66 14.59 28.93
N ASP A 286 6.86 14.48 28.34
CA ASP A 286 7.50 15.54 27.57
C ASP A 286 7.98 15.00 26.23
N VAL A 287 7.38 15.48 25.14
CA VAL A 287 7.74 15.09 23.78
C VAL A 287 9.16 15.54 23.40
N PHE A 288 9.65 16.65 23.97
CA PHE A 288 10.94 17.23 23.62
C PHE A 288 12.11 16.53 24.33
N SER A 289 11.83 15.72 25.35
CA SER A 289 12.83 14.89 26.01
C SER A 289 12.97 13.49 25.39
N LEU A 290 12.07 13.11 24.46
CA LEU A 290 12.08 11.78 23.86
C LEU A 290 13.31 11.58 22.97
N SER A 291 13.97 10.43 23.15
CA SER A 291 14.94 9.92 22.20
C SER A 291 14.31 8.92 21.23
N TYR A 292 14.99 8.68 20.12
CA TYR A 292 14.62 7.61 19.19
C TYR A 292 14.54 6.23 19.90
N GLN A 293 15.41 5.98 20.89
CA GLN A 293 15.43 4.72 21.62
C GLN A 293 14.17 4.54 22.49
N ASP A 294 13.65 5.62 23.08
CA ASP A 294 12.41 5.58 23.88
C ASP A 294 11.21 5.17 23.02
N ILE A 295 11.22 5.53 21.74
CA ILE A 295 10.13 5.24 20.83
C ILE A 295 10.27 3.85 20.21
N TYR A 296 11.49 3.41 19.88
CA TYR A 296 11.71 2.23 19.05
C TYR A 296 12.25 1.00 19.77
N PHE A 297 12.89 1.17 20.93
CA PHE A 297 13.45 0.03 21.67
C PHE A 297 12.33 -0.80 22.30
N ARG A 298 12.48 -2.13 22.29
CA ARG A 298 11.47 -3.07 22.75
C ARG A 298 12.07 -4.16 23.61
N ARG A 299 11.40 -4.47 24.71
CA ARG A 299 11.66 -5.70 25.44
C ARG A 299 10.96 -6.88 24.77
N GLU A 300 11.66 -8.01 24.65
CA GLU A 300 11.03 -9.25 24.23
C GLU A 300 9.95 -9.72 25.21
N ARG A 301 8.92 -10.38 24.68
CA ARG A 301 7.81 -10.92 25.48
C ARG A 301 8.06 -12.35 25.87
N MET A 302 7.79 -12.67 27.13
CA MET A 302 7.77 -14.04 27.61
C MET A 302 6.51 -14.79 27.11
N LEU A 303 6.56 -16.12 27.10
CA LEU A 303 5.45 -16.94 26.60
C LEU A 303 4.10 -16.66 27.28
N PRO A 304 4.00 -16.54 28.62
CA PRO A 304 2.73 -16.22 29.29
C PRO A 304 2.15 -14.88 28.86
N GLU A 305 3.02 -13.90 28.61
CA GLU A 305 2.62 -12.58 28.18
C GLU A 305 2.06 -12.59 26.76
N ARG A 306 2.65 -13.39 25.85
CA ARG A 306 2.14 -13.57 24.49
C ARG A 306 0.75 -14.19 24.50
N ILE A 307 0.51 -15.16 25.39
CA ILE A 307 -0.81 -15.78 25.58
C ILE A 307 -1.81 -14.74 26.09
N PHE A 308 -1.43 -13.98 27.11
CA PHE A 308 -2.26 -12.90 27.65
C PHE A 308 -2.61 -11.85 26.59
N ASP A 309 -1.63 -11.37 25.82
CA ASP A 309 -1.81 -10.36 24.77
C ASP A 309 -2.74 -10.87 23.65
N PHE A 310 -2.64 -12.17 23.32
CA PHE A 310 -3.50 -12.81 22.34
C PHE A 310 -4.95 -12.92 22.83
N ALA A 311 -5.16 -13.36 24.07
CA ALA A 311 -6.48 -13.57 24.65
C ALA A 311 -7.18 -12.24 24.99
N SER A 312 -6.45 -11.28 25.57
CA SER A 312 -7.01 -10.02 26.06
C SER A 312 -7.14 -8.94 24.99
N GLN A 313 -6.33 -8.98 23.93
CA GLN A 313 -6.19 -7.87 22.98
C GLN A 313 -5.95 -6.52 23.68
N ASN A 314 -4.90 -6.51 24.52
CA ASN A 314 -4.55 -5.38 25.37
C ASN A 314 -5.63 -5.00 26.41
N GLY A 315 -6.23 -6.02 27.03
CA GLY A 315 -7.21 -5.83 28.11
C GLY A 315 -8.61 -5.42 27.66
N GLN A 316 -8.99 -5.66 26.40
CA GLN A 316 -10.27 -5.19 25.84
C GLN A 316 -11.27 -6.31 25.55
N ARG A 317 -10.79 -7.55 25.38
CA ARG A 317 -11.60 -8.70 24.98
C ARG A 317 -12.02 -9.60 26.15
N PHE A 318 -11.39 -10.76 26.33
CA PHE A 318 -11.80 -11.76 27.32
C PHE A 318 -11.38 -11.38 28.73
N VAL A 319 -10.18 -10.82 28.87
CA VAL A 319 -9.71 -10.19 30.11
C VAL A 319 -9.83 -8.69 29.91
N LYS A 320 -10.66 -8.05 30.74
CA LYS A 320 -11.06 -6.65 30.59
C LYS A 320 -10.39 -5.80 31.67
N THR A 321 -9.60 -4.82 31.28
CA THR A 321 -8.94 -3.89 32.20
C THR A 321 -9.07 -2.46 31.66
N ARG A 322 -9.24 -1.50 32.58
CA ARG A 322 -9.18 -0.07 32.21
C ARG A 322 -7.77 0.32 31.75
N GLY A 323 -6.77 -0.34 32.33
CA GLY A 323 -5.37 0.05 32.19
C GLY A 323 -5.07 1.34 32.96
N GLU A 324 -3.78 1.67 33.05
CA GLU A 324 -3.27 2.85 33.75
C GLU A 324 -2.02 3.42 33.05
N GLY A 325 -1.77 4.71 33.25
CA GLY A 325 -0.64 5.41 32.64
C GLY A 325 -0.61 5.32 31.11
N TYR A 326 0.58 5.58 30.57
CA TYR A 326 0.81 5.65 29.13
C TYR A 326 2.01 4.83 28.65
N ALA A 327 2.10 4.68 27.33
CA ALA A 327 3.30 4.27 26.63
C ALA A 327 3.48 5.11 25.35
N VAL A 328 4.73 5.34 24.98
CA VAL A 328 5.11 6.00 23.73
C VAL A 328 5.46 4.94 22.70
N ILE A 329 4.91 5.05 21.50
CA ILE A 329 5.10 4.08 20.42
C ILE A 329 5.26 4.79 19.07
N PRO A 330 5.88 4.17 18.06
CA PRO A 330 6.01 4.76 16.75
C PRO A 330 4.64 4.84 16.08
N ALA A 331 4.47 5.86 15.25
CA ALA A 331 3.33 6.05 14.37
C ALA A 331 3.25 5.00 13.24
N GLU A 332 4.27 4.14 13.11
CA GLU A 332 4.32 3.09 12.10
C GLU A 332 3.15 2.11 12.21
N GLY A 333 2.40 1.98 11.11
CA GLY A 333 1.19 1.16 11.07
C GLY A 333 1.44 -0.30 11.43
N TRP A 334 2.57 -0.86 11.04
CA TRP A 334 2.85 -2.30 11.15
C TRP A 334 3.54 -2.72 12.45
N ASP A 335 4.06 -1.78 13.24
CA ASP A 335 4.70 -2.12 14.53
C ASP A 335 3.66 -2.62 15.53
N TYR A 336 4.03 -3.66 16.30
CA TYR A 336 3.26 -4.18 17.41
C TYR A 336 4.10 -4.16 18.71
N PRO A 337 4.16 -3.00 19.39
CA PRO A 337 4.94 -2.76 20.61
C PRO A 337 4.26 -3.37 21.85
N ALA A 338 3.99 -4.66 21.80
CA ALA A 338 3.11 -5.35 22.72
C ALA A 338 3.58 -5.36 24.18
N SER A 339 4.89 -5.35 24.43
CA SER A 339 5.47 -5.22 25.77
C SER A 339 5.14 -3.87 26.40
N GLU A 340 5.28 -2.79 25.63
CA GLU A 340 5.16 -1.42 26.13
C GLU A 340 3.71 -1.02 26.38
N ILE A 341 2.82 -1.43 25.48
CA ILE A 341 1.40 -1.00 25.52
C ILE A 341 0.56 -1.82 26.51
N ARG A 342 1.09 -2.92 27.05
CA ARG A 342 0.31 -3.84 27.89
C ARG A 342 -0.11 -3.14 29.17
N GLY A 343 -1.41 -3.21 29.46
CA GLY A 343 -1.95 -2.64 30.69
C GLY A 343 -2.03 -1.11 30.67
N LYS A 344 -1.60 -0.45 29.59
CA LYS A 344 -1.70 0.99 29.46
C LYS A 344 -3.11 1.45 29.14
N ARG A 345 -3.46 2.66 29.57
CA ARG A 345 -4.73 3.31 29.26
C ARG A 345 -4.60 4.26 28.07
N VAL A 346 -3.48 4.97 28.00
CA VAL A 346 -3.18 5.97 26.97
C VAL A 346 -1.98 5.52 26.16
N LEU A 347 -1.96 5.81 24.87
CA LEU A 347 -0.80 5.59 23.98
C LEU A 347 -0.50 6.90 23.27
N VAL A 348 0.76 7.30 23.27
CA VAL A 348 1.23 8.45 22.48
C VAL A 348 1.97 7.91 21.27
N LEU A 349 1.46 8.18 20.08
CA LEU A 349 2.08 7.78 18.83
C LEU A 349 2.96 8.92 18.33
N ILE A 350 4.21 8.59 17.98
CA ILE A 350 5.19 9.54 17.49
C ILE A 350 5.63 9.15 16.09
N ASP A 351 5.41 10.05 15.14
CA ASP A 351 6.10 10.10 13.87
C ASP A 351 7.37 10.93 14.06
N TRP A 352 8.48 10.23 14.25
CA TRP A 352 9.78 10.83 14.54
C TRP A 352 10.28 11.68 13.38
N PHE A 353 10.08 11.22 12.14
CA PHE A 353 10.62 11.87 10.94
C PHE A 353 9.89 13.17 10.62
N ASN A 354 8.56 13.16 10.72
CA ASN A 354 7.75 14.34 10.44
C ASN A 354 7.55 15.25 11.66
N GLN A 355 8.11 14.88 12.83
CA GLN A 355 7.90 15.56 14.12
C GLN A 355 6.42 15.80 14.44
N LYS A 356 5.63 14.74 14.28
CA LYS A 356 4.19 14.74 14.54
C LYS A 356 3.79 13.62 15.48
N GLY A 357 2.63 13.74 16.12
CA GLY A 357 2.08 12.64 16.89
C GLY A 357 0.59 12.77 17.16
N CYS A 358 0.05 11.74 17.79
CA CYS A 358 -1.34 11.70 18.24
C CYS A 358 -1.47 10.90 19.53
N ILE A 359 -2.59 11.06 20.23
CA ILE A 359 -2.86 10.41 21.51
C ILE A 359 -4.06 9.50 21.33
N ARG A 360 -3.92 8.24 21.72
CA ARG A 360 -5.00 7.26 21.73
C ARG A 360 -5.36 6.87 23.15
N THR A 361 -6.65 6.75 23.41
CA THR A 361 -7.16 6.29 24.70
C THR A 361 -7.92 5.00 24.51
N LYS A 362 -7.71 4.03 25.41
CA LYS A 362 -8.45 2.78 25.43
C LYS A 362 -9.94 3.04 25.57
N ASP A 363 -10.70 2.57 24.59
CA ASP A 363 -12.14 2.66 24.50
C ASP A 363 -12.73 1.27 24.19
N ARG A 364 -13.33 0.67 25.21
CA ARG A 364 -13.91 -0.67 25.11
C ARG A 364 -15.21 -0.68 24.32
N GLU A 365 -15.95 0.41 24.30
CA GLU A 365 -17.19 0.48 23.54
C GLU A 365 -16.87 0.50 22.04
N ARG A 366 -15.92 1.34 21.62
CA ARG A 366 -15.43 1.35 20.23
C ARG A 366 -14.84 0.00 19.82
N PHE A 367 -14.09 -0.65 20.71
CA PHE A 367 -13.59 -2.02 20.47
C PHE A 367 -14.72 -3.00 20.17
N ASP A 368 -15.75 -3.03 21.00
CA ASP A 368 -16.89 -3.95 20.87
C ASP A 368 -17.72 -3.63 19.61
N GLN A 369 -17.92 -2.34 19.30
CA GLN A 369 -18.60 -1.89 18.08
C GLN A 369 -17.88 -2.36 16.81
N ILE A 370 -16.57 -2.16 16.72
CA ILE A 370 -15.74 -2.58 15.57
C ILE A 370 -15.71 -4.10 15.45
N SER A 371 -15.60 -4.81 16.57
CA SER A 371 -15.63 -6.28 16.59
C SER A 371 -16.95 -6.84 16.04
N ARG A 372 -18.09 -6.27 16.47
CA ARG A 372 -19.42 -6.65 15.94
C ARG A 372 -19.58 -6.30 14.46
N ARG A 373 -19.06 -5.15 14.04
CA ARG A 373 -19.06 -4.71 12.63
C ARG A 373 -18.29 -5.71 11.75
N TYR A 374 -17.07 -6.07 12.14
CA TYR A 374 -16.28 -7.10 11.47
C TYR A 374 -17.02 -8.45 11.36
N GLU A 375 -17.65 -8.91 12.44
CA GLU A 375 -18.41 -10.17 12.42
C GLU A 375 -19.62 -10.12 11.47
N ARG A 376 -20.33 -8.99 11.43
CA ARG A 376 -21.43 -8.76 10.49
C ARG A 376 -20.94 -8.82 9.05
N ASP A 377 -19.85 -8.13 8.73
CA ASP A 377 -19.33 -8.06 7.36
C ASP A 377 -18.79 -9.41 6.91
N MET A 378 -18.14 -10.16 7.80
CA MET A 378 -17.70 -11.53 7.54
C MET A 378 -18.87 -12.50 7.33
N ARG A 379 -19.98 -12.35 8.06
CA ARG A 379 -21.21 -13.14 7.80
C ARG A 379 -21.74 -12.82 6.40
N TYR A 380 -21.90 -11.54 6.06
CA TYR A 380 -22.36 -11.13 4.73
C TYR A 380 -21.45 -11.67 3.63
N PHE A 381 -20.13 -11.49 3.76
CA PHE A 381 -19.15 -11.95 2.78
C PHE A 381 -19.25 -13.45 2.54
N LYS A 382 -19.31 -14.26 3.61
CA LYS A 382 -19.43 -15.72 3.50
C LYS A 382 -20.73 -16.14 2.81
N THR A 383 -21.85 -15.49 3.13
CA THR A 383 -23.14 -15.76 2.49
C THR A 383 -23.15 -15.39 1.01
N HIS A 384 -22.47 -14.31 0.61
CA HIS A 384 -22.53 -13.77 -0.76
C HIS A 384 -21.28 -14.03 -1.60
N ILE A 385 -20.33 -14.86 -1.14
CA ILE A 385 -19.02 -15.02 -1.79
C ILE A 385 -19.12 -15.44 -3.26
N PHE A 386 -20.06 -16.33 -3.61
CA PHE A 386 -20.25 -16.77 -5.00
C PHE A 386 -20.81 -15.66 -5.89
N HIS A 387 -21.77 -14.89 -5.38
CA HIS A 387 -22.30 -13.74 -6.08
C HIS A 387 -21.21 -12.69 -6.29
N LEU A 388 -20.45 -12.36 -5.24
CA LEU A 388 -19.33 -11.42 -5.31
C LEU A 388 -18.29 -11.87 -6.35
N LYS A 389 -17.89 -13.15 -6.35
CA LYS A 389 -16.97 -13.69 -7.37
C LYS A 389 -17.50 -13.51 -8.78
N SER A 390 -18.77 -13.80 -9.01
CA SER A 390 -19.39 -13.69 -10.33
C SER A 390 -19.43 -12.24 -10.84
N ILE A 391 -19.92 -11.30 -10.03
CA ILE A 391 -20.05 -9.89 -10.46
C ILE A 391 -18.69 -9.24 -10.68
N TRP A 392 -17.71 -9.52 -9.81
CA TRP A 392 -16.36 -8.94 -9.92
C TRP A 392 -15.58 -9.53 -11.09
N ALA A 393 -15.63 -10.85 -11.31
CA ALA A 393 -14.98 -11.48 -12.46
C ALA A 393 -15.56 -10.95 -13.79
N SER A 394 -16.88 -10.77 -13.86
CA SER A 394 -17.54 -10.19 -15.03
C SER A 394 -17.10 -8.75 -15.28
N ALA A 395 -17.01 -7.94 -14.23
CA ALA A 395 -16.54 -6.56 -14.34
C ALA A 395 -15.05 -6.44 -14.65
N GLY A 396 -14.22 -7.35 -14.13
CA GLY A 396 -12.79 -7.42 -14.40
C GLY A 396 -12.49 -7.51 -15.89
N MET A 397 -13.22 -8.35 -16.63
CA MET A 397 -13.10 -8.44 -18.09
C MET A 397 -13.42 -7.13 -18.81
N ALA A 398 -14.29 -6.29 -18.26
CA ALA A 398 -14.61 -4.98 -18.84
C ALA A 398 -13.58 -3.93 -18.42
N PHE A 399 -13.16 -3.92 -17.16
CA PHE A 399 -12.26 -2.93 -16.57
C PHE A 399 -10.91 -2.79 -17.27
N THR A 400 -10.41 -3.87 -17.85
CA THR A 400 -9.10 -3.87 -18.51
C THR A 400 -9.18 -3.46 -19.99
N THR A 401 -10.36 -3.13 -20.50
CA THR A 401 -10.53 -2.76 -21.92
C THR A 401 -10.34 -1.27 -22.15
N GLU A 402 -9.84 -0.91 -23.33
CA GLU A 402 -9.76 0.48 -23.78
C GLU A 402 -11.13 1.16 -23.76
N ARG A 403 -12.17 0.47 -24.26
CA ARG A 403 -13.55 0.96 -24.27
C ARG A 403 -14.04 1.39 -22.88
N PHE A 404 -13.73 0.60 -21.85
CA PHE A 404 -14.09 0.95 -20.48
C PHE A 404 -13.37 2.23 -20.04
N TRP A 405 -12.05 2.30 -20.23
CA TRP A 405 -11.24 3.43 -19.80
C TRP A 405 -11.59 4.73 -20.54
N GLU A 406 -11.83 4.68 -21.85
CA GLU A 406 -12.31 5.83 -22.61
C GLU A 406 -13.65 6.35 -22.08
N GLY A 407 -14.60 5.46 -21.79
CA GLY A 407 -15.87 5.82 -21.20
C GLY A 407 -15.71 6.35 -19.77
N TYR A 408 -14.84 5.75 -18.98
CA TYR A 408 -14.57 6.11 -17.58
C TYR A 408 -13.95 7.51 -17.48
N LEU A 409 -12.92 7.79 -18.28
CA LEU A 409 -12.26 9.09 -18.34
C LEU A 409 -13.19 10.18 -18.88
N ARG A 410 -14.01 9.88 -19.89
CA ARG A 410 -15.00 10.82 -20.42
C ARG A 410 -16.05 11.19 -19.37
N ARG A 411 -16.58 10.20 -18.64
CA ARG A 411 -17.52 10.45 -17.53
C ARG A 411 -16.85 11.25 -16.41
N ALA A 412 -15.62 10.91 -16.05
CA ALA A 412 -14.87 11.64 -15.03
C ALA A 412 -14.68 13.11 -15.39
N LYS A 413 -14.37 13.41 -16.67
CA LYS A 413 -14.25 14.77 -17.17
C LYS A 413 -15.58 15.54 -17.08
N ALA A 414 -16.66 14.96 -17.60
CA ALA A 414 -17.98 15.60 -17.57
C ALA A 414 -18.44 15.95 -16.13
N LEU A 415 -18.21 15.03 -15.19
CA LEU A 415 -18.57 15.20 -13.78
C LEU A 415 -17.71 16.22 -13.02
N MET A 416 -16.58 16.67 -13.59
CA MET A 416 -15.75 17.74 -13.01
C MET A 416 -16.03 19.12 -13.63
N GLU A 417 -16.75 19.15 -14.76
CA GLU A 417 -17.18 20.37 -15.44
C GLU A 417 -18.56 20.85 -14.95
N GLU A 418 -19.34 19.95 -14.34
CA GLU A 418 -20.55 20.23 -13.54
C GLU A 418 -20.20 20.63 -12.11
#